data_AF-A0A7V3PPM6-F1
#
_entry.id   AF-A0A7V3PPM6-F1
#
_cell.length_a   1.000
_cell.length_b   1.000
_cell.length_c   1.000
_cell.angle_alpha   90.00
_cell.angle_beta   90.00
_cell.angle_gamma   90.00
#
_symmetry.space_group_name_H-M   'P 1'
#
loop_
_entity.id
_entity.type
_entity.pdbx_description
1 polymer ?
#
loop_
_entity_poly.entity_id
_entity_poly.type
_entity_poly.pdbx_seq_one_letter_code
_entity_poly.pdbx_strand_id
1 'polypeptide(L)'
;RENYGEWRVEGQAFGPGPARGRLADWQNISGYLGERCVNSYYGYDEATGRLISPEFIIQWPFINFLVGGGHHPGETCVNLLVDGAIVRTATGHNSDQLRWHSWGVYDLVGKRARIEVVDKHTGGWGHIDLDHIEFALTPKAADVVPGGLEAQPDYGDMVLALCQPTASDWAVASIPSAALPRAVFQSSAEATDVSASFPDKPVGALGRKLSLAPGKSATITFVIAWRFPNLIIGPGLRGRQYATRFPSAVEVADYVARNLDRLAAQTHLWHDTWYDSTLPYWFLNRTFANASILATSTCYLLADGRFWGWEGVGCCAGTCTHVWQYAQAVARLFPDLERVARERVDFGLAFDPASGAIGHRGEGTGPFVDGQAGSILRAYREHQMSPDDSFLRRIWPNVRRAIEWLIVLDGNDDGILEGPQPNTLDATWYGQISWISSLYLAALRAGQEMARDMGDGAFADRLRPILDAGLRNIESLFNGEYYIQVGDPAHPNQVGAYSGCHIDQVFGQSYAFQLGLGRIMNREHVLSALRS
;
A
#
# COMPACT_ATOMS: atom_id res chain seq x y z
N ARG A 1 -25.65 -7.10 29.87
CA ARG A 1 -26.93 -7.39 30.57
C ARG A 1 -27.01 -8.89 30.86
N GLU A 2 -27.82 -9.34 31.82
CA GLU A 2 -27.94 -10.78 32.15
C GLU A 2 -28.89 -11.55 31.23
N ASN A 3 -29.80 -10.84 30.54
CA ASN A 3 -30.72 -11.37 29.53
C ASN A 3 -30.77 -10.43 28.32
N TYR A 4 -31.55 -10.80 27.30
CA TYR A 4 -31.73 -10.03 26.06
C TYR A 4 -32.68 -8.82 26.17
N GLY A 5 -33.28 -8.57 27.34
CA GLY A 5 -34.20 -7.45 27.56
C GLY A 5 -35.44 -7.54 26.66
N GLU A 6 -35.69 -6.48 25.88
CA GLU A 6 -36.85 -6.39 24.98
C GLU A 6 -36.63 -7.05 23.62
N TRP A 7 -35.46 -7.65 23.37
CA TRP A 7 -35.23 -8.41 22.15
C TRP A 7 -36.03 -9.71 22.18
N ARG A 8 -36.64 -10.05 21.04
CA ARG A 8 -37.39 -11.28 20.88
C ARG A 8 -36.47 -12.40 20.41
N VAL A 9 -36.43 -13.49 21.17
CA VAL A 9 -35.73 -14.72 20.81
C VAL A 9 -36.72 -15.69 20.16
N GLU A 10 -36.34 -16.24 19.02
CA GLU A 10 -37.03 -17.33 18.31
C GLU A 10 -36.04 -18.51 18.17
N GLY A 11 -36.52 -19.74 18.31
CA GLY A 11 -35.68 -20.94 18.19
C GLY A 11 -34.83 -21.23 19.44
N GLN A 12 -33.77 -22.02 19.27
CA GLN A 12 -32.94 -22.56 20.36
C GLN A 12 -31.49 -22.06 20.35
N ALA A 13 -31.03 -21.44 19.25
CA ALA A 13 -29.63 -21.07 19.06
C ALA A 13 -29.11 -20.04 20.09
N PHE A 14 -29.91 -19.04 20.48
CA PHE A 14 -29.43 -17.92 21.30
C PHE A 14 -29.47 -18.15 22.82
N GLY A 15 -30.00 -19.29 23.28
CA GLY A 15 -30.16 -19.59 24.70
C GLY A 15 -30.97 -18.54 25.49
N PRO A 16 -30.88 -18.52 26.83
CA PRO A 16 -31.67 -17.62 27.68
C PRO A 16 -31.12 -16.18 27.77
N GLY A 17 -29.91 -15.92 27.28
CA GLY A 17 -29.27 -14.60 27.38
C GLY A 17 -27.84 -14.59 26.83
N PRO A 18 -27.19 -13.40 26.77
CA PRO A 18 -25.81 -13.26 26.32
C PRO A 18 -24.82 -14.11 27.12
N ALA A 19 -23.90 -14.77 26.41
CA ALA A 19 -22.91 -15.70 26.95
C ALA A 19 -21.70 -14.97 27.56
N ARG A 20 -21.09 -15.54 28.60
CA ARG A 20 -19.81 -15.08 29.18
C ARG A 20 -18.63 -15.66 28.40
N GLY A 21 -18.56 -15.39 27.09
CA GLY A 21 -17.59 -15.98 26.19
C GLY A 21 -18.02 -17.37 25.69
N ARG A 22 -17.09 -18.34 25.71
CA ARG A 22 -17.24 -19.63 25.01
C ARG A 22 -18.38 -20.48 25.59
N LEU A 23 -19.13 -21.15 24.70
CA LEU A 23 -20.19 -22.08 25.07
C LEU A 23 -19.78 -23.56 24.98
N ALA A 24 -18.63 -23.85 24.36
CA ALA A 24 -17.98 -25.15 24.35
C ALA A 24 -16.47 -25.01 24.59
N ASP A 25 -15.83 -26.08 25.09
CA ASP A 25 -14.41 -26.05 25.48
C ASP A 25 -13.45 -25.72 24.32
N TRP A 26 -13.85 -26.08 23.10
CA TRP A 26 -13.10 -25.86 21.85
C TRP A 26 -13.42 -24.53 21.16
N GLN A 27 -14.47 -23.80 21.56
CA GLN A 27 -14.79 -22.50 20.97
C GLN A 27 -13.81 -21.45 21.48
N ASN A 28 -13.15 -20.72 20.57
CA ASN A 28 -12.13 -19.73 20.92
C ASN A 28 -12.60 -18.29 20.69
N ILE A 29 -13.72 -17.95 21.33
CA ILE A 29 -14.35 -16.63 21.18
C ILE A 29 -13.51 -15.52 21.80
N SER A 30 -13.29 -14.47 21.03
CA SER A 30 -12.44 -13.33 21.41
C SER A 30 -12.88 -12.06 20.68
N GLY A 31 -12.40 -10.89 21.13
CA GLY A 31 -12.66 -9.61 20.45
C GLY A 31 -13.98 -8.91 20.82
N TYR A 32 -14.86 -9.56 21.60
CA TYR A 32 -16.01 -8.89 22.22
C TYR A 32 -15.57 -7.96 23.37
N LEU A 33 -16.41 -6.98 23.71
CA LEU A 33 -16.15 -5.97 24.72
C LEU A 33 -16.98 -6.25 25.99
N GLY A 34 -16.38 -6.01 27.15
CA GLY A 34 -17.03 -6.27 28.44
C GLY A 34 -17.09 -7.77 28.77
N GLU A 35 -18.10 -8.18 29.54
CA GLU A 35 -18.15 -9.53 30.11
C GLU A 35 -18.98 -10.54 29.30
N ARG A 36 -19.82 -10.08 28.36
CA ARG A 36 -20.80 -10.93 27.66
C ARG A 36 -21.08 -10.47 26.23
N CYS A 37 -21.35 -11.40 25.33
CA CYS A 37 -21.76 -11.17 23.94
C CYS A 37 -22.94 -12.08 23.53
N VAL A 38 -23.60 -11.75 22.43
CA VAL A 38 -24.52 -12.68 21.77
C VAL A 38 -23.68 -13.78 21.13
N ASN A 39 -24.02 -15.03 21.41
CA ASN A 39 -23.38 -16.21 20.85
C ASN A 39 -24.47 -17.24 20.58
N SER A 40 -24.72 -17.55 19.32
CA SER A 40 -25.80 -18.46 18.91
C SER A 40 -25.41 -19.95 18.96
N TYR A 41 -24.23 -20.27 19.45
CA TYR A 41 -23.73 -21.65 19.59
C TYR A 41 -24.33 -22.41 20.80
N TYR A 42 -25.42 -21.93 21.42
CA TYR A 42 -25.96 -22.50 22.66
C TYR A 42 -26.44 -23.95 22.51
N GLY A 43 -26.98 -24.29 21.34
CA GLY A 43 -27.33 -25.66 20.97
C GLY A 43 -26.39 -26.25 19.92
N TYR A 44 -25.13 -25.76 19.86
CA TYR A 44 -24.14 -26.05 18.83
C TYR A 44 -24.59 -25.61 17.43
N ASP A 45 -23.78 -25.92 16.42
CA ASP A 45 -24.04 -25.59 15.01
C ASP A 45 -25.34 -26.21 14.44
N GLU A 46 -26.01 -27.13 15.14
CA GLU A 46 -27.28 -27.73 14.69
C GLU A 46 -28.51 -26.91 15.11
N ALA A 47 -28.36 -26.02 16.09
CA ALA A 47 -29.47 -25.22 16.59
C ALA A 47 -29.75 -24.03 15.67
N THR A 48 -31.02 -23.71 15.49
CA THR A 48 -31.44 -22.55 14.69
C THR A 48 -32.25 -21.58 15.53
N GLY A 49 -32.25 -20.32 15.14
CA GLY A 49 -33.00 -19.28 15.83
C GLY A 49 -32.83 -17.90 15.21
N ARG A 50 -33.55 -16.94 15.78
CA ARG A 50 -33.43 -15.51 15.47
C ARG A 50 -33.46 -14.69 16.75
N LEU A 51 -32.69 -13.62 16.77
CA LEU A 51 -32.73 -12.61 17.83
C LEU A 51 -33.10 -11.27 17.19
N ILE A 52 -34.26 -10.73 17.55
CA ILE A 52 -34.89 -9.59 16.87
C ILE A 52 -34.98 -8.40 17.83
N SER A 53 -34.47 -7.24 17.42
CA SER A 53 -34.47 -6.04 18.25
C SER A 53 -35.87 -5.43 18.36
N PRO A 54 -36.11 -4.61 19.41
CA PRO A 54 -37.14 -3.59 19.37
C PRO A 54 -36.99 -2.70 18.12
N GLU A 55 -38.07 -2.04 17.73
CA GLU A 55 -38.02 -1.06 16.66
C GLU A 55 -37.28 0.19 17.13
N PHE A 56 -36.50 0.79 16.24
CA PHE A 56 -35.85 2.06 16.50
C PHE A 56 -35.91 2.95 15.26
N ILE A 57 -35.72 4.26 15.45
CA ILE A 57 -35.54 5.20 14.36
C ILE A 57 -34.05 5.38 14.13
N ILE A 58 -33.59 5.26 12.88
CA ILE A 58 -32.20 5.52 12.53
C ILE A 58 -31.95 7.03 12.63
N GLN A 59 -31.18 7.45 13.64
CA GLN A 59 -30.86 8.87 13.86
C GLN A 59 -29.43 9.23 13.44
N TRP A 60 -28.56 8.24 13.31
CA TRP A 60 -27.14 8.40 13.08
C TRP A 60 -26.73 7.76 11.75
N PRO A 61 -25.70 8.29 11.06
CA PRO A 61 -25.30 7.80 9.74
C PRO A 61 -24.57 6.45 9.76
N PHE A 62 -24.15 5.96 10.93
CA PHE A 62 -23.53 4.64 11.09
C PHE A 62 -24.16 3.82 12.20
N ILE A 63 -24.22 2.51 11.93
CA ILE A 63 -24.44 1.47 12.94
C ILE A 63 -23.17 0.62 12.95
N ASN A 64 -22.43 0.68 14.05
CA ASN A 64 -21.21 -0.09 14.28
C ASN A 64 -21.55 -1.28 15.18
N PHE A 65 -20.90 -2.41 14.96
CA PHE A 65 -21.04 -3.57 15.83
C PHE A 65 -19.85 -4.51 15.64
N LEU A 66 -19.66 -5.40 16.61
CA LEU A 66 -18.68 -6.47 16.55
C LEU A 66 -19.38 -7.74 16.08
N VAL A 67 -18.85 -8.40 15.04
CA VAL A 67 -19.44 -9.64 14.49
C VAL A 67 -18.39 -10.72 14.30
N GLY A 68 -18.76 -11.95 14.66
CA GLY A 68 -17.97 -13.18 14.51
C GLY A 68 -18.87 -14.34 14.05
N GLY A 69 -18.34 -15.56 14.03
CA GLY A 69 -19.05 -16.77 13.60
C GLY A 69 -18.96 -17.04 12.09
N GLY A 70 -19.97 -17.72 11.55
CA GLY A 70 -19.99 -18.22 10.18
C GLY A 70 -20.21 -17.18 9.08
N HIS A 71 -19.72 -17.52 7.89
CA HIS A 71 -19.87 -16.75 6.66
C HIS A 71 -20.88 -17.46 5.72
N HIS A 72 -22.15 -17.54 6.15
CA HIS A 72 -23.25 -18.09 5.35
C HIS A 72 -24.30 -16.99 5.06
N PRO A 73 -24.11 -16.16 4.02
CA PRO A 73 -25.02 -15.07 3.71
C PRO A 73 -26.49 -15.50 3.63
N GLY A 74 -27.36 -14.86 4.41
CA GLY A 74 -28.78 -15.17 4.50
C GLY A 74 -29.16 -16.27 5.51
N GLU A 75 -28.18 -17.03 6.02
CA GLU A 75 -28.39 -18.13 6.96
C GLU A 75 -27.74 -17.87 8.32
N THR A 76 -26.48 -17.41 8.38
CA THR A 76 -25.80 -16.94 9.60
C THR A 76 -25.37 -15.50 9.41
N CYS A 77 -26.21 -14.57 9.87
CA CYS A 77 -26.04 -13.16 9.54
C CYS A 77 -26.71 -12.20 10.51
N VAL A 78 -26.27 -10.95 10.47
CA VAL A 78 -26.94 -9.80 11.09
C VAL A 78 -27.57 -8.99 9.97
N ASN A 79 -28.86 -8.69 10.08
CA ASN A 79 -29.64 -7.95 9.10
C ASN A 79 -30.16 -6.64 9.70
N LEU A 80 -30.17 -5.59 8.89
CA LEU A 80 -30.95 -4.38 9.14
C LEU A 80 -32.20 -4.43 8.29
N LEU A 81 -33.36 -4.31 8.92
CA LEU A 81 -34.65 -4.30 8.25
C LEU A 81 -35.25 -2.90 8.33
N VAL A 82 -35.73 -2.37 7.21
CA VAL A 82 -36.53 -1.14 7.12
C VAL A 82 -37.83 -1.48 6.40
N ASP A 83 -38.97 -1.11 7.00
CA ASP A 83 -40.31 -1.42 6.48
C ASP A 83 -40.51 -2.92 6.13
N GLY A 84 -39.84 -3.81 6.89
CA GLY A 84 -39.90 -5.27 6.73
C GLY A 84 -38.97 -5.84 5.64
N ALA A 85 -38.28 -5.00 4.87
CA ALA A 85 -37.29 -5.42 3.88
C ALA A 85 -35.87 -5.40 4.45
N ILE A 86 -35.06 -6.40 4.12
CA ILE A 86 -33.64 -6.42 4.47
C ILE A 86 -32.91 -5.39 3.59
N VAL A 87 -32.30 -4.38 4.22
CA VAL A 87 -31.60 -3.29 3.53
C VAL A 87 -30.09 -3.33 3.75
N ARG A 88 -29.60 -4.00 4.79
CA ARG A 88 -28.17 -4.29 5.01
C ARG A 88 -28.04 -5.70 5.62
N THR A 89 -26.94 -6.37 5.30
CA THR A 89 -26.56 -7.67 5.85
C THR A 89 -25.08 -7.67 6.18
N ALA A 90 -24.69 -8.38 7.24
CA ALA A 90 -23.32 -8.67 7.62
C ALA A 90 -23.23 -10.11 8.10
N THR A 91 -22.08 -10.75 7.92
CA THR A 91 -21.81 -12.12 8.37
C THR A 91 -20.55 -12.16 9.20
N GLY A 92 -20.28 -13.30 9.85
CA GLY A 92 -18.96 -13.60 10.37
C GLY A 92 -17.97 -13.95 9.24
N HIS A 93 -16.81 -14.47 9.64
CA HIS A 93 -15.68 -14.79 8.73
C HIS A 93 -15.22 -16.24 8.89
N ASN A 94 -16.10 -17.14 9.33
CA ASN A 94 -15.75 -18.48 9.81
C ASN A 94 -14.68 -18.39 10.91
N SER A 95 -14.95 -17.54 11.91
CA SER A 95 -14.03 -17.23 13.00
C SER A 95 -14.79 -16.75 14.25
N ASP A 96 -14.49 -17.32 15.41
CA ASP A 96 -15.02 -16.87 16.72
C ASP A 96 -14.38 -15.54 17.19
N GLN A 97 -13.41 -14.97 16.46
CA GLN A 97 -12.91 -13.62 16.73
C GLN A 97 -13.89 -12.58 16.17
N LEU A 98 -14.53 -11.83 17.06
CA LEU A 98 -15.36 -10.69 16.66
C LEU A 98 -14.50 -9.52 16.19
N ARG A 99 -14.89 -8.91 15.07
CA ARG A 99 -14.23 -7.75 14.48
C ARG A 99 -15.24 -6.64 14.25
N TRP A 100 -14.75 -5.39 14.27
CA TRP A 100 -15.60 -4.24 13.98
C TRP A 100 -16.12 -4.31 12.56
N HIS A 101 -17.45 -4.24 12.44
CA HIS A 101 -18.18 -4.02 11.21
C HIS A 101 -18.95 -2.72 11.34
N SER A 102 -19.16 -2.05 10.20
CA SER A 102 -19.95 -0.83 10.14
C SER A 102 -20.95 -0.94 8.99
N TRP A 103 -22.16 -0.44 9.20
CA TRP A 103 -23.06 -0.11 8.11
C TRP A 103 -23.12 1.40 7.96
N GLY A 104 -22.87 1.89 6.74
CA GLY A 104 -23.33 3.21 6.32
C GLY A 104 -24.84 3.17 6.10
N VAL A 105 -25.57 3.98 6.88
CA VAL A 105 -27.05 4.06 6.86
C VAL A 105 -27.54 5.50 6.71
N TYR A 106 -26.69 6.38 6.17
CA TYR A 106 -27.02 7.80 5.93
C TYR A 106 -28.27 7.97 5.05
N ASP A 107 -28.47 7.07 4.09
CA ASP A 107 -29.64 6.98 3.20
C ASP A 107 -30.93 6.53 3.92
N LEU A 108 -30.80 5.99 5.12
CA LEU A 108 -31.90 5.45 5.92
C LEU A 108 -32.21 6.30 7.16
N VAL A 109 -31.52 7.44 7.35
CA VAL A 109 -31.78 8.34 8.49
C VAL A 109 -33.24 8.79 8.48
N GLY A 110 -33.89 8.71 9.64
CA GLY A 110 -35.31 9.00 9.85
C GLY A 110 -36.26 7.81 9.58
N LYS A 111 -35.76 6.69 9.02
CA LYS A 111 -36.56 5.48 8.81
C LYS A 111 -36.67 4.66 10.10
N ARG A 112 -37.77 3.90 10.22
CA ARG A 112 -37.96 2.90 11.27
C ARG A 112 -37.28 1.61 10.87
N ALA A 113 -36.55 1.01 11.80
CA ALA A 113 -35.75 -0.17 11.52
C ALA A 113 -35.74 -1.18 12.68
N ARG A 114 -35.32 -2.39 12.36
CA ARG A 114 -34.98 -3.46 13.32
C ARG A 114 -33.67 -4.12 12.93
N ILE A 115 -32.95 -4.60 13.93
CA ILE A 115 -31.82 -5.50 13.75
C ILE A 115 -32.29 -6.92 14.00
N GLU A 116 -31.90 -7.83 13.12
CA GLU A 116 -32.18 -9.25 13.24
C GLU A 116 -30.88 -10.04 13.14
N VAL A 117 -30.60 -10.84 14.16
CA VAL A 117 -29.50 -11.81 14.16
C VAL A 117 -30.10 -13.17 13.80
N VAL A 118 -29.60 -13.78 12.74
CA VAL A 118 -30.12 -15.01 12.15
C VAL A 118 -29.09 -16.12 12.29
N ASP A 119 -29.55 -17.26 12.79
CA ASP A 119 -28.82 -18.52 12.75
C ASP A 119 -29.73 -19.63 12.21
N LYS A 120 -29.48 -20.06 10.98
CA LYS A 120 -30.29 -21.07 10.28
C LYS A 120 -29.45 -22.19 9.67
N HIS A 121 -28.13 -22.04 9.66
CA HIS A 121 -27.25 -23.00 9.04
C HIS A 121 -27.00 -24.15 10.01
N THR A 122 -27.08 -25.40 9.54
CA THR A 122 -26.97 -26.60 10.40
C THR A 122 -25.66 -27.38 10.20
N GLY A 123 -24.72 -26.81 9.46
CA GLY A 123 -23.38 -27.35 9.20
C GLY A 123 -22.29 -26.59 9.94
N GLY A 124 -21.02 -26.88 9.63
CA GLY A 124 -19.90 -26.21 10.29
C GLY A 124 -19.97 -24.69 10.18
N TRP A 125 -19.66 -24.00 11.28
CA TRP A 125 -19.87 -22.56 11.44
C TRP A 125 -21.34 -22.14 11.35
N GLY A 126 -22.25 -23.03 11.76
CA GLY A 126 -23.68 -22.79 11.96
C GLY A 126 -23.97 -21.96 13.21
N HIS A 127 -23.26 -20.84 13.37
CA HIS A 127 -23.52 -19.87 14.43
C HIS A 127 -23.03 -18.47 14.04
N ILE A 128 -23.49 -17.47 14.78
CA ILE A 128 -23.16 -16.06 14.62
C ILE A 128 -22.97 -15.43 16.01
N ASP A 129 -21.92 -14.62 16.13
CA ASP A 129 -21.63 -13.84 17.34
C ASP A 129 -21.85 -12.36 17.07
N LEU A 130 -22.43 -11.64 18.04
CA LEU A 130 -22.69 -10.21 17.93
C LEU A 130 -22.44 -9.50 19.26
N ASP A 131 -21.77 -8.36 19.20
CA ASP A 131 -21.57 -7.50 20.37
C ASP A 131 -21.55 -6.01 20.01
N HIS A 132 -21.73 -5.16 21.03
CA HIS A 132 -21.46 -3.73 21.01
C HIS A 132 -22.07 -2.96 19.83
N ILE A 133 -23.38 -3.06 19.66
CA ILE A 133 -24.12 -2.26 18.67
C ILE A 133 -24.12 -0.79 19.11
N GLU A 134 -23.49 0.07 18.33
CA GLU A 134 -23.31 1.50 18.56
C GLU A 134 -23.84 2.31 17.37
N PHE A 135 -24.66 3.32 17.64
CA PHE A 135 -25.07 4.31 16.66
C PHE A 135 -24.16 5.52 16.74
N ALA A 136 -23.50 5.90 15.64
CA ALA A 136 -22.44 6.90 15.68
C ALA A 136 -22.37 7.78 14.43
N LEU A 137 -21.63 8.89 14.55
CA LEU A 137 -21.27 9.78 13.43
C LEU A 137 -20.11 9.25 12.58
N THR A 138 -19.34 8.28 13.08
CA THR A 138 -18.17 7.72 12.40
C THR A 138 -18.20 6.19 12.42
N PRO A 139 -17.71 5.53 11.34
CA PRO A 139 -17.56 4.08 11.30
C PRO A 139 -16.37 3.63 12.15
N LYS A 140 -16.46 2.40 12.66
CA LYS A 140 -15.36 1.70 13.34
C LYS A 140 -14.61 0.77 12.39
N ALA A 141 -15.27 0.30 11.33
CA ALA A 141 -14.65 -0.50 10.28
C ALA A 141 -13.95 0.43 9.26
N ALA A 142 -12.72 0.08 8.88
CA ALA A 142 -11.86 0.94 8.05
C ALA A 142 -12.26 0.97 6.56
N ASP A 143 -13.04 -0.01 6.12
CA ASP A 143 -13.56 -0.20 4.77
C ASP A 143 -14.86 0.58 4.49
N VAL A 144 -15.55 1.05 5.53
CA VAL A 144 -16.75 1.87 5.36
C VAL A 144 -16.37 3.33 5.27
N VAL A 145 -16.69 3.94 4.14
CA VAL A 145 -16.36 5.34 3.86
C VAL A 145 -17.53 6.25 4.21
N PRO A 146 -17.34 7.22 5.13
CA PRO A 146 -18.37 8.20 5.39
C PRO A 146 -18.61 9.15 4.21
N GLY A 147 -19.89 9.46 3.92
CA GLY A 147 -20.25 10.61 3.10
C GLY A 147 -21.10 10.35 1.84
N GLY A 148 -22.13 9.52 1.88
CA GLY A 148 -22.99 9.34 0.70
C GLY A 148 -22.37 8.46 -0.37
N LEU A 149 -23.06 8.32 -1.51
CA LEU A 149 -22.55 7.62 -2.69
C LEU A 149 -21.29 8.31 -3.23
N GLU A 150 -21.28 9.64 -3.21
CA GLU A 150 -20.24 10.49 -3.77
C GLU A 150 -18.89 10.37 -3.06
N ALA A 151 -18.87 9.85 -1.84
CA ALA A 151 -17.64 9.61 -1.08
C ALA A 151 -17.09 8.19 -1.25
N GLN A 152 -17.83 7.27 -1.89
CA GLN A 152 -17.38 5.88 -2.02
C GLN A 152 -16.13 5.78 -2.92
N PRO A 153 -15.22 4.81 -2.70
CA PRO A 153 -13.95 4.72 -3.42
C PRO A 153 -14.09 4.47 -4.93
N ASP A 154 -15.17 3.80 -5.31
CA ASP A 154 -15.57 3.47 -6.68
C ASP A 154 -16.51 4.52 -7.29
N TYR A 155 -16.89 5.55 -6.54
CA TYR A 155 -17.58 6.69 -7.11
C TYR A 155 -16.66 7.51 -8.00
N GLY A 156 -17.11 7.82 -9.20
CA GLY A 156 -16.36 8.56 -10.19
C GLY A 156 -17.01 8.49 -11.56
N ASP A 157 -16.29 8.96 -12.56
CA ASP A 157 -16.72 8.93 -13.95
C ASP A 157 -15.64 8.31 -14.86
N MET A 158 -16.09 7.85 -16.02
CA MET A 158 -15.25 7.36 -17.10
C MET A 158 -15.76 7.94 -18.42
N VAL A 159 -14.87 8.13 -19.38
CA VAL A 159 -15.22 8.57 -20.73
C VAL A 159 -14.48 7.75 -21.76
N LEU A 160 -15.19 7.37 -22.81
CA LEU A 160 -14.61 6.97 -24.09
C LEU A 160 -14.89 8.09 -25.08
N ALA A 161 -13.85 8.74 -25.57
CA ALA A 161 -13.91 9.89 -26.47
C ALA A 161 -13.23 9.58 -27.80
N LEU A 162 -13.60 10.32 -28.84
CA LEU A 162 -13.03 10.24 -30.17
C LEU A 162 -12.50 11.62 -30.55
N CYS A 163 -11.19 11.70 -30.80
CA CYS A 163 -10.52 12.96 -31.09
C CYS A 163 -10.80 13.43 -32.52
N GLN A 164 -10.70 14.75 -32.74
CA GLN A 164 -10.87 15.38 -34.05
C GLN A 164 -12.20 15.00 -34.70
N PRO A 165 -13.35 15.39 -34.11
CA PRO A 165 -14.66 14.92 -34.54
C PRO A 165 -14.96 15.28 -36.01
N THR A 166 -15.73 14.42 -36.66
CA THR A 166 -16.18 14.50 -38.05
C THR A 166 -17.67 14.21 -38.14
N ALA A 167 -18.31 14.60 -39.23
CA ALA A 167 -19.74 14.34 -39.45
C ALA A 167 -20.11 12.84 -39.57
N SER A 168 -19.12 11.95 -39.73
CA SER A 168 -19.31 10.51 -39.82
C SER A 168 -19.18 9.77 -38.48
N ASP A 169 -19.00 10.52 -37.40
CA ASP A 169 -18.89 9.98 -36.05
C ASP A 169 -20.28 9.79 -35.44
N TRP A 170 -20.41 8.79 -34.58
CA TRP A 170 -21.66 8.48 -33.90
C TRP A 170 -21.38 7.92 -32.51
N ALA A 171 -22.27 8.22 -31.57
CA ALA A 171 -22.22 7.73 -30.20
C ALA A 171 -23.63 7.32 -29.76
N VAL A 172 -23.73 6.24 -29.00
CA VAL A 172 -24.99 5.72 -28.45
C VAL A 172 -24.78 5.31 -26.99
N ALA A 173 -25.68 5.71 -26.11
CA ALA A 173 -25.56 5.44 -24.68
C ALA A 173 -25.99 4.00 -24.30
N SER A 174 -26.78 3.33 -25.15
CA SER A 174 -27.31 2.00 -24.86
C SER A 174 -27.35 1.10 -26.08
N ILE A 175 -26.70 -0.06 -25.99
CA ILE A 175 -26.76 -1.17 -26.94
C ILE A 175 -26.93 -2.52 -26.22
N PRO A 176 -27.56 -3.52 -26.86
CA PRO A 176 -27.72 -4.84 -26.26
C PRO A 176 -26.37 -5.54 -26.05
N SER A 177 -25.97 -5.72 -24.80
CA SER A 177 -24.71 -6.37 -24.41
C SER A 177 -24.60 -7.81 -24.94
N ALA A 178 -25.70 -8.56 -24.90
CA ALA A 178 -25.79 -9.93 -25.41
C ALA A 178 -25.53 -10.08 -26.92
N ALA A 179 -25.58 -8.98 -27.67
CA ALA A 179 -25.36 -8.95 -29.12
C ALA A 179 -24.01 -8.33 -29.52
N LEU A 180 -23.09 -8.10 -28.58
CA LEU A 180 -21.74 -7.63 -28.89
C LEU A 180 -20.92 -8.70 -29.66
N PRO A 181 -20.03 -8.31 -30.59
CA PRO A 181 -19.76 -6.93 -31.04
C PRO A 181 -20.75 -6.46 -32.12
N ARG A 182 -21.66 -7.31 -32.61
CA ARG A 182 -22.54 -7.03 -33.73
C ARG A 182 -23.42 -5.79 -33.51
N ALA A 183 -23.91 -5.61 -32.28
CA ALA A 183 -24.71 -4.44 -31.89
C ALA A 183 -24.02 -3.09 -32.15
N VAL A 184 -22.69 -3.02 -32.06
CA VAL A 184 -21.91 -1.81 -32.36
C VAL A 184 -22.09 -1.36 -33.82
N PHE A 185 -22.18 -2.31 -34.75
CA PHE A 185 -22.27 -2.02 -36.19
C PHE A 185 -23.70 -1.91 -36.72
N GLN A 186 -24.69 -2.28 -35.90
CA GLN A 186 -26.10 -2.35 -36.28
C GLN A 186 -26.97 -1.32 -35.54
N SER A 187 -26.45 -0.70 -34.48
CA SER A 187 -27.22 0.26 -33.70
C SER A 187 -27.57 1.48 -34.56
N SER A 188 -28.86 1.76 -34.64
CA SER A 188 -29.43 3.02 -35.14
C SER A 188 -30.00 3.85 -33.99
N ALA A 189 -29.74 3.49 -32.74
CA ALA A 189 -30.36 4.09 -31.57
C ALA A 189 -29.82 5.51 -31.33
N GLU A 190 -30.69 6.48 -31.07
CA GLU A 190 -30.34 7.88 -30.79
C GLU A 190 -30.23 8.18 -29.29
N ALA A 191 -30.27 7.17 -28.42
CA ALA A 191 -30.23 7.38 -26.97
C ALA A 191 -28.90 8.05 -26.58
N THR A 192 -28.99 9.31 -26.13
CA THR A 192 -27.84 10.11 -25.69
C THR A 192 -27.52 9.95 -24.21
N ASP A 193 -28.44 9.39 -23.43
CA ASP A 193 -28.29 9.15 -21.99
C ASP A 193 -29.02 7.86 -21.59
N VAL A 194 -28.52 7.20 -20.54
CA VAL A 194 -29.11 5.99 -19.97
C VAL A 194 -28.75 5.86 -18.50
N SER A 195 -29.69 5.39 -17.69
CA SER A 195 -29.46 5.03 -16.29
C SER A 195 -30.00 3.63 -16.04
N ALA A 196 -29.33 2.86 -15.17
CA ALA A 196 -29.75 1.52 -14.78
C ALA A 196 -29.58 1.34 -13.27
N SER A 197 -30.44 0.51 -12.67
CA SER A 197 -30.31 0.11 -11.28
C SER A 197 -29.25 -0.98 -11.15
N PHE A 198 -28.45 -0.95 -10.08
CA PHE A 198 -27.52 -2.05 -9.79
C PHE A 198 -28.29 -3.38 -9.61
N PRO A 199 -27.83 -4.50 -10.20
CA PRO A 199 -26.53 -4.73 -10.83
C PRO A 199 -26.48 -4.53 -12.36
N ASP A 200 -27.55 -4.01 -12.98
CA ASP A 200 -27.62 -3.83 -14.43
C ASP A 200 -26.59 -2.80 -14.91
N LYS A 201 -25.85 -3.15 -15.96
CA LYS A 201 -24.78 -2.32 -16.52
C LYS A 201 -25.19 -1.79 -17.89
N PRO A 202 -25.39 -0.47 -18.07
CA PRO A 202 -25.59 0.08 -19.39
C PRO A 202 -24.32 -0.12 -20.24
N VAL A 203 -24.50 -0.33 -21.54
CA VAL A 203 -23.40 -0.48 -22.49
C VAL A 203 -23.56 0.55 -23.58
N GLY A 204 -22.61 1.48 -23.68
CA GLY A 204 -22.54 2.46 -24.76
C GLY A 204 -21.57 2.05 -25.87
N ALA A 205 -21.64 2.73 -27.02
CA ALA A 205 -20.69 2.58 -28.11
C ALA A 205 -20.40 3.92 -28.80
N LEU A 206 -19.18 4.03 -29.34
CA LEU A 206 -18.67 5.18 -30.07
C LEU A 206 -17.93 4.67 -31.32
N GLY A 207 -18.15 5.31 -32.47
CA GLY A 207 -17.50 4.91 -33.70
C GLY A 207 -17.39 6.03 -34.74
N ARG A 208 -16.54 5.78 -35.74
CA ARG A 208 -16.38 6.59 -36.95
C ARG A 208 -16.60 5.73 -38.18
N LYS A 209 -17.48 6.16 -39.08
CA LYS A 209 -17.63 5.52 -40.39
C LYS A 209 -16.68 6.17 -41.39
N LEU A 210 -15.92 5.37 -42.12
CA LEU A 210 -15.06 5.86 -43.20
C LEU A 210 -15.06 4.90 -44.39
N SER A 211 -14.65 5.42 -45.54
CA SER A 211 -14.37 4.63 -46.74
C SER A 211 -12.90 4.83 -47.11
N LEU A 212 -12.18 3.73 -47.31
CA LEU A 212 -10.77 3.75 -47.74
C LEU A 212 -10.67 3.22 -49.17
N ALA A 213 -10.09 4.02 -50.06
CA ALA A 213 -9.72 3.55 -51.38
C ALA A 213 -8.54 2.55 -51.28
N PRO A 214 -8.34 1.66 -52.28
CA PRO A 214 -7.20 0.75 -52.30
C PRO A 214 -5.87 1.48 -52.07
N GLY A 215 -5.08 1.02 -51.10
CA GLY A 215 -3.80 1.60 -50.75
C GLY A 215 -3.83 2.89 -49.92
N LYS A 216 -5.01 3.36 -49.46
CA LYS A 216 -5.13 4.50 -48.53
C LYS A 216 -5.21 4.05 -47.07
N SER A 217 -4.71 4.89 -46.17
CA SER A 217 -4.80 4.72 -44.72
C SER A 217 -5.53 5.90 -44.06
N ALA A 218 -6.08 5.66 -42.87
CA ALA A 218 -6.64 6.69 -42.00
C ALA A 218 -6.31 6.36 -40.54
N THR A 219 -6.16 7.39 -39.73
CA THR A 219 -5.95 7.28 -38.28
C THR A 219 -7.20 7.74 -37.56
N ILE A 220 -7.65 6.95 -36.59
CA ILE A 220 -8.78 7.27 -35.73
C ILE A 220 -8.28 7.15 -34.30
N THR A 221 -8.34 8.25 -33.56
CA THR A 221 -7.81 8.30 -32.20
C THR A 221 -8.95 8.26 -31.21
N PHE A 222 -8.92 7.25 -30.35
CA PHE A 222 -9.81 7.13 -29.20
C PHE A 222 -9.05 7.43 -27.91
N VAL A 223 -9.74 8.01 -26.94
CA VAL A 223 -9.23 8.25 -25.59
C VAL A 223 -10.16 7.59 -24.59
N ILE A 224 -9.62 6.72 -23.74
CA ILE A 224 -10.31 6.22 -22.55
C ILE A 224 -9.70 6.94 -21.36
N ALA A 225 -10.52 7.61 -20.57
CA ALA A 225 -10.09 8.28 -19.36
C ALA A 225 -11.07 8.02 -18.22
N TRP A 226 -10.60 8.23 -16.99
CA TRP A 226 -11.37 8.00 -15.77
C TRP A 226 -10.98 8.98 -14.69
N ARG A 227 -11.91 9.24 -13.77
CA ARG A 227 -11.65 9.98 -12.55
C ARG A 227 -12.44 9.37 -11.39
N PHE A 228 -11.73 8.57 -10.61
CA PHE A 228 -12.18 8.05 -9.32
C PHE A 228 -11.40 8.75 -8.19
N PRO A 229 -11.96 9.81 -7.56
CA PRO A 229 -11.20 10.67 -6.65
C PRO A 229 -10.94 10.03 -5.27
N ASN A 230 -11.84 9.17 -4.79
CA ASN A 230 -11.96 8.80 -3.37
C ASN A 230 -11.12 7.58 -2.98
N LEU A 231 -9.89 7.48 -3.48
CA LEU A 231 -8.97 6.42 -3.05
C LEU A 231 -8.85 6.40 -1.53
N ILE A 232 -8.97 5.23 -0.93
CA ILE A 232 -8.74 5.01 0.50
C ILE A 232 -7.86 3.78 0.65
N ILE A 233 -6.66 3.98 1.17
CA ILE A 233 -5.70 2.91 1.46
C ILE A 233 -5.70 2.60 2.95
N GLY A 234 -5.78 3.65 3.79
CA GLY A 234 -5.75 3.55 5.24
C GLY A 234 -5.98 4.90 5.91
N PRO A 235 -5.85 4.99 7.24
CA PRO A 235 -5.97 6.25 7.97
C PRO A 235 -5.01 7.31 7.44
N GLY A 236 -5.52 8.46 7.02
CA GLY A 236 -4.72 9.55 6.45
C GLY A 236 -4.16 9.31 5.04
N LEU A 237 -4.30 8.10 4.48
CA LEU A 237 -3.83 7.73 3.14
C LEU A 237 -5.02 7.74 2.16
N ARG A 238 -5.38 8.93 1.71
CA ARG A 238 -6.63 9.16 0.96
C ARG A 238 -6.48 10.10 -0.24
N GLY A 239 -7.40 9.94 -1.18
CA GLY A 239 -7.56 10.76 -2.37
C GLY A 239 -6.48 10.48 -3.41
N ARG A 240 -6.73 10.90 -4.65
CA ARG A 240 -5.77 10.82 -5.75
C ARG A 240 -5.34 12.19 -6.22
N GLN A 241 -4.04 12.36 -6.46
CA GLN A 241 -3.51 13.65 -6.91
C GLN A 241 -4.11 14.13 -8.23
N TYR A 242 -4.38 13.23 -9.19
CA TYR A 242 -4.98 13.66 -10.45
C TYR A 242 -6.37 14.29 -10.27
N ALA A 243 -7.08 13.95 -9.18
CA ALA A 243 -8.42 14.46 -8.92
C ALA A 243 -8.43 15.92 -8.42
N THR A 244 -7.28 16.44 -7.99
CA THR A 244 -7.09 17.87 -7.69
C THR A 244 -6.80 18.69 -8.94
N ARG A 245 -6.40 18.04 -10.03
CA ARG A 245 -6.06 18.66 -11.33
C ARG A 245 -7.22 18.67 -12.31
N PHE A 246 -8.00 17.60 -12.32
CA PHE A 246 -9.12 17.42 -13.26
C PHE A 246 -10.41 17.21 -12.47
N PRO A 247 -11.51 17.90 -12.79
CA PRO A 247 -12.79 17.74 -12.09
C PRO A 247 -13.63 16.57 -12.63
N SER A 248 -13.39 16.09 -13.85
CA SER A 248 -14.10 14.97 -14.49
C SER A 248 -13.20 14.19 -15.46
N ALA A 249 -13.61 12.96 -15.84
CA ALA A 249 -12.93 12.17 -16.86
C ALA A 249 -12.98 12.83 -18.25
N VAL A 250 -14.04 13.58 -18.56
CA VAL A 250 -14.15 14.34 -19.82
C VAL A 250 -13.05 15.40 -19.92
N GLU A 251 -12.77 16.13 -18.83
CA GLU A 251 -11.67 17.11 -18.79
C GLU A 251 -10.29 16.45 -18.95
N VAL A 252 -10.12 15.21 -18.45
CA VAL A 252 -8.91 14.42 -18.72
C VAL A 252 -8.80 14.10 -20.21
N ALA A 253 -9.87 13.63 -20.84
CA ALA A 253 -9.88 13.31 -22.27
C ALA A 253 -9.64 14.55 -23.14
N ASP A 254 -10.25 15.69 -22.79
CA ASP A 254 -10.05 16.97 -23.46
C ASP A 254 -8.59 17.44 -23.34
N TYR A 255 -7.99 17.33 -22.15
CA TYR A 255 -6.58 17.65 -21.96
C TYR A 255 -5.69 16.77 -22.84
N VAL A 256 -5.93 15.46 -22.87
CA VAL A 256 -5.19 14.51 -23.73
C VAL A 256 -5.37 14.88 -25.20
N ALA A 257 -6.60 15.10 -25.67
CA ALA A 257 -6.89 15.43 -27.06
C ALA A 257 -6.18 16.72 -27.52
N ARG A 258 -6.19 17.77 -26.69
CA ARG A 258 -5.52 19.06 -27.00
C ARG A 258 -4.00 18.97 -26.97
N ASN A 259 -3.44 17.99 -26.23
CA ASN A 259 -2.00 17.86 -26.01
C ASN A 259 -1.41 16.59 -26.63
N LEU A 260 -2.18 15.84 -27.43
CA LEU A 260 -1.81 14.49 -27.84
C LEU A 260 -0.46 14.46 -28.55
N ASP A 261 -0.26 15.38 -29.50
CA ASP A 261 0.98 15.45 -30.28
C ASP A 261 2.20 15.62 -29.36
N ARG A 262 2.12 16.53 -28.39
CA ARG A 262 3.20 16.74 -27.42
C ARG A 262 3.39 15.52 -26.52
N LEU A 263 2.31 14.97 -25.95
CA LEU A 263 2.38 13.83 -25.03
C LEU A 263 2.98 12.60 -25.73
N ALA A 264 2.46 12.25 -26.91
CA ALA A 264 2.94 11.12 -27.70
C ALA A 264 4.39 11.35 -28.17
N ALA A 265 4.72 12.53 -28.70
CA ALA A 265 6.07 12.82 -29.16
C ALA A 265 7.10 12.75 -28.01
N GLN A 266 6.76 13.24 -26.81
CA GLN A 266 7.64 13.14 -25.64
C GLN A 266 7.83 11.69 -25.19
N THR A 267 6.77 10.87 -25.20
CA THR A 267 6.88 9.44 -24.88
C THR A 267 7.73 8.69 -25.90
N HIS A 268 7.55 8.95 -27.20
CA HIS A 268 8.37 8.34 -28.26
C HIS A 268 9.82 8.80 -28.17
N LEU A 269 10.08 10.09 -27.96
CA LEU A 269 11.44 10.59 -27.79
C LEU A 269 12.15 9.90 -26.63
N TRP A 270 11.49 9.73 -25.48
CA TRP A 270 12.06 9.02 -24.34
C TRP A 270 12.35 7.56 -24.65
N HIS A 271 11.40 6.86 -25.28
CA HIS A 271 11.56 5.48 -25.74
C HIS A 271 12.75 5.35 -26.70
N ASP A 272 12.78 6.15 -27.76
CA ASP A 272 13.78 6.06 -28.82
C ASP A 272 15.16 6.43 -28.28
N THR A 273 15.26 7.44 -27.41
CA THR A 273 16.51 7.80 -26.73
C THR A 273 17.06 6.64 -25.88
N TRP A 274 16.19 5.89 -25.20
CA TRP A 274 16.63 4.75 -24.40
C TRP A 274 17.18 3.60 -25.25
N TYR A 275 16.55 3.34 -26.40
CA TYR A 275 16.94 2.26 -27.31
C TYR A 275 18.02 2.64 -28.33
N ASP A 276 18.33 3.94 -28.47
CA ASP A 276 19.51 4.43 -29.18
C ASP A 276 20.78 4.18 -28.34
N SER A 277 21.17 2.92 -28.25
CA SER A 277 22.27 2.45 -27.42
C SER A 277 23.02 1.31 -28.08
N THR A 278 24.30 1.18 -27.75
CA THR A 278 25.15 0.07 -28.20
C THR A 278 24.94 -1.21 -27.39
N LEU A 279 24.12 -1.16 -26.33
CA LEU A 279 23.79 -2.30 -25.50
C LEU A 279 22.74 -3.21 -26.16
N PRO A 280 22.73 -4.53 -25.87
CA PRO A 280 21.74 -5.43 -26.44
C PRO A 280 20.30 -5.07 -26.05
N TYR A 281 19.37 -5.17 -27.00
CA TYR A 281 17.94 -4.88 -26.79
C TYR A 281 17.35 -5.59 -25.57
N TRP A 282 17.67 -6.87 -25.36
CA TRP A 282 17.14 -7.64 -24.23
C TRP A 282 17.50 -7.00 -22.88
N PHE A 283 18.70 -6.43 -22.76
CA PHE A 283 19.19 -5.80 -21.54
C PHE A 283 18.45 -4.49 -21.32
N LEU A 284 18.42 -3.62 -22.34
CA LEU A 284 17.71 -2.34 -22.33
C LEU A 284 16.23 -2.54 -21.96
N ASN A 285 15.55 -3.47 -22.62
CA ASN A 285 14.15 -3.77 -22.37
C ASN A 285 13.92 -4.27 -20.94
N ARG A 286 14.76 -5.18 -20.43
CA ARG A 286 14.64 -5.69 -19.06
C ARG A 286 14.84 -4.59 -18.01
N THR A 287 15.80 -3.70 -18.22
CA THR A 287 16.04 -2.58 -17.30
C THR A 287 14.94 -1.51 -17.36
N PHE A 288 14.39 -1.26 -18.55
CA PHE A 288 13.38 -0.23 -18.77
C PHE A 288 11.99 -0.65 -18.29
N ALA A 289 11.61 -1.92 -18.52
CA ALA A 289 10.28 -2.42 -18.20
C ALA A 289 9.90 -2.22 -16.73
N ASN A 290 10.88 -2.26 -15.81
CA ASN A 290 10.64 -2.06 -14.38
C ASN A 290 10.15 -0.65 -14.02
N ALA A 291 10.40 0.37 -14.87
CA ALA A 291 9.86 1.71 -14.67
C ALA A 291 8.32 1.75 -14.71
N SER A 292 7.70 0.79 -15.41
CA SER A 292 6.24 0.68 -15.49
C SER A 292 5.57 0.40 -14.15
N ILE A 293 6.31 -0.12 -13.16
CA ILE A 293 5.78 -0.38 -11.80
C ILE A 293 5.20 0.89 -11.18
N LEU A 294 5.77 2.07 -11.48
CA LEU A 294 5.26 3.37 -11.02
C LEU A 294 3.85 3.69 -11.50
N ALA A 295 3.40 3.08 -12.60
CA ALA A 295 2.08 3.25 -13.19
C ALA A 295 1.11 2.08 -12.84
N THR A 296 1.43 1.27 -11.83
CA THR A 296 0.59 0.16 -11.35
C THR A 296 -0.05 0.48 -10.00
N SER A 297 -0.89 -0.43 -9.50
CA SER A 297 -1.46 -0.37 -8.15
C SER A 297 -0.44 -0.53 -7.02
N THR A 298 0.87 -0.63 -7.31
CA THR A 298 1.94 -0.56 -6.31
C THR A 298 2.16 0.87 -5.81
N CYS A 299 1.98 1.89 -6.65
CA CYS A 299 2.40 3.26 -6.35
C CYS A 299 1.21 4.24 -6.39
N TYR A 300 1.20 5.19 -5.45
CA TYR A 300 0.15 6.19 -5.32
C TYR A 300 0.76 7.56 -5.08
N LEU A 301 0.21 8.55 -5.79
CA LEU A 301 0.35 9.95 -5.45
C LEU A 301 -0.98 10.42 -4.87
N LEU A 302 -0.97 10.70 -3.57
CA LEU A 302 -2.17 11.05 -2.81
C LEU A 302 -2.60 12.49 -3.10
N ALA A 303 -3.84 12.82 -2.74
CA ALA A 303 -4.42 14.14 -3.02
C ALA A 303 -3.59 15.30 -2.43
N ASP A 304 -2.91 15.07 -1.31
CA ASP A 304 -2.02 16.02 -0.64
C ASP A 304 -0.59 16.05 -1.21
N GLY A 305 -0.34 15.37 -2.32
CA GLY A 305 0.96 15.26 -2.98
C GLY A 305 1.93 14.28 -2.32
N ARG A 306 1.53 13.52 -1.29
CA ARG A 306 2.38 12.50 -0.69
C ARG A 306 2.53 11.30 -1.64
N PHE A 307 3.78 10.89 -1.88
CA PHE A 307 4.09 9.63 -2.53
C PHE A 307 4.00 8.48 -1.52
N TRP A 308 3.27 7.44 -1.87
CA TRP A 308 3.08 6.24 -1.05
C TRP A 308 3.11 5.00 -1.95
N GLY A 309 3.78 3.94 -1.51
CA GLY A 309 3.85 2.69 -2.27
C GLY A 309 3.63 1.48 -1.39
N TRP A 310 3.15 0.40 -1.99
CA TRP A 310 3.26 -0.93 -1.42
C TRP A 310 4.66 -1.49 -1.65
N GLU A 311 5.04 -2.49 -0.87
CA GLU A 311 6.18 -3.35 -1.16
C GLU A 311 5.96 -4.18 -2.44
N GLY A 312 4.74 -4.66 -2.63
CA GLY A 312 4.23 -5.38 -3.81
C GLY A 312 2.72 -5.19 -3.94
N VAL A 313 2.12 -5.61 -5.06
CA VAL A 313 0.68 -5.36 -5.29
C VAL A 313 -0.16 -6.11 -4.25
N GLY A 314 -0.81 -5.39 -3.34
CA GLY A 314 -1.69 -5.95 -2.30
C GLY A 314 -0.98 -6.51 -1.06
N CYS A 315 0.36 -6.60 -1.06
CA CYS A 315 1.16 -6.80 0.14
C CYS A 315 2.57 -6.28 -0.11
N CYS A 316 3.26 -5.74 0.88
CA CYS A 316 2.84 -5.41 2.22
C CYS A 316 2.82 -3.88 2.37
N ALA A 317 2.04 -3.37 3.33
CA ALA A 317 1.70 -1.95 3.38
C ALA A 317 2.93 -1.06 3.67
N GLY A 318 2.92 0.12 3.06
CA GLY A 318 3.89 1.19 3.33
C GLY A 318 5.10 1.17 2.41
N THR A 319 5.68 2.35 2.20
CA THR A 319 6.89 2.57 1.41
C THR A 319 8.10 2.05 2.20
N CYS A 320 8.20 0.73 2.33
CA CYS A 320 9.10 0.13 3.30
C CYS A 320 10.58 0.41 3.00
N THR A 321 11.34 0.88 4.00
CA THR A 321 12.68 1.43 3.79
C THR A 321 13.67 0.38 3.29
N HIS A 322 13.57 -0.85 3.80
CA HIS A 322 14.46 -1.96 3.47
C HIS A 322 14.26 -2.54 2.06
N VAL A 323 13.07 -2.39 1.43
CA VAL A 323 12.84 -2.78 0.02
C VAL A 323 13.01 -1.59 -0.92
N TRP A 324 12.45 -0.43 -0.57
CA TRP A 324 12.49 0.74 -1.44
C TRP A 324 13.89 1.34 -1.59
N GLN A 325 14.86 0.96 -0.75
CA GLN A 325 16.28 1.29 -1.00
C GLN A 325 16.84 0.62 -2.26
N TYR A 326 16.27 -0.50 -2.72
CA TYR A 326 16.66 -1.12 -3.98
C TYR A 326 16.07 -0.38 -5.20
N ALA A 327 14.99 0.39 -5.01
CA ALA A 327 14.33 1.13 -6.07
C ALA A 327 15.13 2.39 -6.46
N GLN A 328 16.02 2.26 -7.45
CA GLN A 328 16.84 3.38 -7.92
C GLN A 328 16.20 4.20 -9.05
N ALA A 329 15.35 3.57 -9.88
CA ALA A 329 14.79 4.20 -11.09
C ALA A 329 13.90 5.41 -10.77
N VAL A 330 13.07 5.31 -9.73
CA VAL A 330 12.11 6.37 -9.36
C VAL A 330 12.81 7.69 -9.04
N ALA A 331 13.93 7.66 -8.32
CA ALA A 331 14.68 8.87 -7.97
C ALA A 331 15.30 9.57 -9.19
N ARG A 332 15.62 8.81 -10.26
CA ARG A 332 16.27 9.36 -11.46
C ARG A 332 15.27 9.81 -12.52
N LEU A 333 14.09 9.19 -12.56
CA LEU A 333 13.02 9.56 -13.48
C LEU A 333 12.08 10.64 -12.90
N PHE A 334 11.80 10.55 -11.60
CA PHE A 334 10.83 11.42 -10.90
C PHE A 334 11.39 11.85 -9.52
N PRO A 335 12.49 12.63 -9.48
CA PRO A 335 13.20 12.96 -8.24
C PRO A 335 12.34 13.64 -7.17
N ASP A 336 11.30 14.40 -7.57
CA ASP A 336 10.38 15.03 -6.63
C ASP A 336 9.63 14.02 -5.75
N LEU A 337 9.25 12.86 -6.30
CA LEU A 337 8.53 11.84 -5.54
C LEU A 337 9.36 11.33 -4.37
N GLU A 338 10.65 11.07 -4.63
CA GLU A 338 11.57 10.56 -3.62
C GLU A 338 11.93 11.64 -2.61
N ARG A 339 12.19 12.89 -3.04
CA ARG A 339 12.39 14.02 -2.10
C ARG A 339 11.22 14.18 -1.14
N VAL A 340 9.99 14.17 -1.65
CA VAL A 340 8.78 14.26 -0.83
C VAL A 340 8.68 13.08 0.14
N ALA A 341 9.02 11.86 -0.31
CA ALA A 341 9.05 10.70 0.57
C ALA A 341 10.11 10.83 1.68
N ARG A 342 11.33 11.28 1.36
CA ARG A 342 12.38 11.52 2.35
C ARG A 342 11.94 12.56 3.39
N GLU A 343 11.47 13.72 2.93
CA GLU A 343 11.19 14.87 3.79
C GLU A 343 9.93 14.68 4.64
N ARG A 344 8.83 14.19 4.05
CA ARG A 344 7.55 14.08 4.77
C ARG A 344 7.41 12.77 5.53
N VAL A 345 8.07 11.70 5.07
CA VAL A 345 7.89 10.35 5.63
C VAL A 345 9.12 9.91 6.40
N ASP A 346 10.22 9.57 5.74
CA ASP A 346 11.38 8.95 6.40
C ASP A 346 11.99 9.83 7.49
N PHE A 347 12.28 11.10 7.19
CA PHE A 347 12.79 12.08 8.15
C PHE A 347 11.69 12.97 8.75
N GLY A 348 10.44 12.57 8.57
CA GLY A 348 9.24 13.26 9.06
C GLY A 348 8.38 12.31 9.88
N LEU A 349 7.27 11.84 9.31
CA LEU A 349 6.28 10.98 9.96
C LEU A 349 6.88 9.74 10.66
N ALA A 350 7.85 9.08 10.03
CA ALA A 350 8.43 7.81 10.49
C ALA A 350 9.62 8.00 11.45
N PHE A 351 10.09 9.23 11.63
CA PHE A 351 11.31 9.54 12.35
C PHE A 351 11.05 9.70 13.85
N ASP A 352 11.79 8.96 14.67
CA ASP A 352 11.82 9.20 16.12
C ASP A 352 12.93 10.21 16.45
N PRO A 353 12.59 11.45 16.87
CA PRO A 353 13.58 12.48 17.18
C PRO A 353 14.40 12.20 18.44
N ALA A 354 13.94 11.30 19.33
CA ALA A 354 14.68 10.95 20.53
C ALA A 354 15.87 10.05 20.20
N SER A 355 15.62 8.98 19.44
CA SER A 355 16.64 7.98 19.10
C SER A 355 17.35 8.25 17.77
N GLY A 356 16.67 8.82 16.79
CA GLY A 356 17.11 8.87 15.39
C GLY A 356 16.65 7.71 14.52
N ALA A 357 15.91 6.75 15.07
CA ALA A 357 15.37 5.62 14.34
C ALA A 357 14.31 6.05 13.30
N ILE A 358 14.29 5.38 12.16
CA ILE A 358 13.27 5.55 11.11
C ILE A 358 12.41 4.28 11.05
N GLY A 359 11.11 4.43 11.28
CA GLY A 359 10.13 3.35 11.14
C GLY A 359 10.12 2.77 9.74
N HIS A 360 10.32 1.46 9.62
CA HIS A 360 10.62 0.83 8.34
C HIS A 360 9.44 0.78 7.35
N ARG A 361 8.22 1.18 7.72
CA ARG A 361 7.02 1.19 6.85
C ARG A 361 6.33 2.55 6.73
N GLY A 362 7.01 3.63 7.12
CA GLY A 362 6.38 4.95 7.18
C GLY A 362 5.47 5.09 8.39
N GLU A 363 4.26 4.52 8.34
CA GLU A 363 3.30 4.48 9.45
C GLU A 363 3.58 3.38 10.49
N GLY A 364 4.42 2.40 10.15
CA GLY A 364 4.71 1.24 10.99
C GLY A 364 5.72 1.51 12.09
N THR A 365 5.87 0.54 13.01
CA THR A 365 6.81 0.61 14.14
C THR A 365 8.09 -0.18 13.87
N GLY A 366 9.19 0.27 14.49
CA GLY A 366 10.49 -0.42 14.50
C GLY A 366 11.38 -0.11 13.30
N PRO A 367 12.68 0.13 13.50
CA PRO A 367 13.64 0.30 12.42
C PRO A 367 14.16 -1.05 11.91
N PHE A 368 14.50 -1.09 10.62
CA PHE A 368 15.37 -2.10 10.04
C PHE A 368 16.73 -1.46 9.79
N VAL A 369 17.82 -2.14 10.12
CA VAL A 369 19.17 -1.56 10.15
C VAL A 369 19.64 -1.21 8.74
N ASP A 370 19.42 -2.11 7.78
CA ASP A 370 19.68 -1.86 6.37
C ASP A 370 18.76 -0.77 5.81
N GLY A 371 17.48 -0.77 6.19
CA GLY A 371 16.52 0.28 5.81
C GLY A 371 16.91 1.66 6.33
N GLN A 372 17.44 1.77 7.55
CA GLN A 372 17.99 3.00 8.13
C GLN A 372 19.18 3.51 7.30
N ALA A 373 20.16 2.63 7.04
CA ALA A 373 21.32 2.97 6.21
C ALA A 373 20.88 3.38 4.80
N GLY A 374 19.94 2.64 4.20
CA GLY A 374 19.33 2.93 2.91
C GLY A 374 18.64 4.28 2.87
N SER A 375 17.94 4.69 3.93
CA SER A 375 17.30 6.02 3.98
C SER A 375 18.31 7.17 4.06
N ILE A 376 19.43 6.99 4.75
CA ILE A 376 20.55 7.96 4.77
C ILE A 376 21.22 8.05 3.39
N LEU A 377 21.52 6.90 2.78
CA LEU A 377 22.11 6.83 1.45
C LEU A 377 21.20 7.46 0.38
N ARG A 378 19.89 7.23 0.47
CA ARG A 378 18.88 7.89 -0.36
C ARG A 378 18.76 9.38 -0.09
N ALA A 379 18.89 9.85 1.16
CA ALA A 379 18.94 11.30 1.43
C ALA A 379 20.06 11.99 0.63
N TYR A 380 21.25 11.37 0.58
CA TYR A 380 22.35 11.90 -0.21
C TYR A 380 22.09 11.84 -1.73
N ARG A 381 21.52 10.72 -2.22
CA ARG A 381 21.08 10.60 -3.63
C ARG A 381 20.11 11.73 -4.00
N GLU A 382 19.16 12.03 -3.13
CA GLU A 382 18.09 12.99 -3.41
C GLU A 382 18.63 14.43 -3.37
N HIS A 383 19.62 14.68 -2.50
CA HIS A 383 20.42 15.89 -2.49
C HIS A 383 21.20 16.07 -3.81
N GLN A 384 21.92 15.05 -4.29
CA GLN A 384 22.63 15.09 -5.58
C GLN A 384 21.69 15.32 -6.78
N MET A 385 20.42 14.93 -6.65
CA MET A 385 19.37 15.12 -7.66
C MET A 385 18.57 16.41 -7.46
N SER A 386 18.97 17.27 -6.51
CA SER A 386 18.35 18.56 -6.23
C SER A 386 19.05 19.70 -6.96
N PRO A 387 18.33 20.77 -7.35
CA PRO A 387 18.94 21.93 -8.00
C PRO A 387 19.88 22.71 -7.06
N ASP A 388 19.69 22.57 -5.75
CA ASP A 388 20.44 23.25 -4.70
C ASP A 388 20.35 22.48 -3.36
N ASP A 389 21.03 23.01 -2.35
CA ASP A 389 21.14 22.44 -1.00
C ASP A 389 19.87 22.61 -0.14
N SER A 390 18.81 23.25 -0.65
CA SER A 390 17.64 23.59 0.17
C SER A 390 16.95 22.34 0.73
N PHE A 391 16.90 21.26 -0.05
CA PHE A 391 16.34 19.98 0.38
C PHE A 391 17.12 19.40 1.56
N LEU A 392 18.43 19.20 1.40
CA LEU A 392 19.26 18.64 2.45
C LEU A 392 19.26 19.52 3.69
N ARG A 393 19.32 20.85 3.53
CA ARG A 393 19.27 21.79 4.66
C ARG A 393 18.04 21.62 5.54
N ARG A 394 16.87 21.31 4.96
CA ARG A 394 15.63 21.09 5.72
C ARG A 394 15.68 19.80 6.54
N ILE A 395 16.25 18.73 5.98
CA ILE A 395 16.25 17.40 6.62
C ILE A 395 17.54 17.09 7.40
N TRP A 396 18.61 17.89 7.25
CA TRP A 396 19.94 17.60 7.77
C TRP A 396 19.98 17.27 9.27
N PRO A 397 19.29 18.00 10.18
CA PRO A 397 19.29 17.65 11.60
C PRO A 397 18.80 16.21 11.86
N ASN A 398 17.80 15.76 11.10
CA ASN A 398 17.23 14.42 11.23
C ASN A 398 18.11 13.37 10.54
N VAL A 399 18.71 13.70 9.39
CA VAL A 399 19.71 12.84 8.72
C VAL A 399 20.92 12.60 9.62
N ARG A 400 21.47 13.66 10.23
CA ARG A 400 22.57 13.57 11.19
C ARG A 400 22.23 12.64 12.34
N ARG A 401 21.05 12.82 12.95
CA ARG A 401 20.60 11.99 14.07
C ARG A 401 20.34 10.53 13.65
N ALA A 402 19.88 10.30 12.42
CA ALA A 402 19.73 8.96 11.86
C ALA A 402 21.08 8.25 11.67
N ILE A 403 22.14 8.98 11.30
CA ILE A 403 23.52 8.46 11.26
C ILE A 403 24.01 8.15 12.68
N GLU A 404 23.76 9.06 13.64
CA GLU A 404 24.12 8.84 15.05
C GLU A 404 23.47 7.56 15.62
N TRP A 405 22.25 7.24 15.21
CA TRP A 405 21.59 5.99 15.59
C TRP A 405 22.34 4.74 15.10
N LEU A 406 22.88 4.74 13.87
CA LEU A 406 23.69 3.62 13.38
C LEU A 406 25.01 3.50 14.14
N ILE A 407 25.63 4.62 14.50
CA ILE A 407 26.86 4.62 15.32
C ILE A 407 26.60 3.98 16.69
N VAL A 408 25.42 4.19 17.28
CA VAL A 408 25.06 3.53 18.56
C VAL A 408 25.02 2.00 18.44
N LEU A 409 24.70 1.45 17.26
CA LEU A 409 24.73 0.01 17.02
C LEU A 409 26.15 -0.54 16.78
N ASP A 410 27.05 0.32 16.32
CA ASP A 410 28.50 0.11 16.26
C ASP A 410 29.12 0.47 17.63
N GLY A 411 28.69 -0.22 18.68
CA GLY A 411 28.86 0.20 20.09
C GLY A 411 30.30 0.39 20.59
N ASN A 412 31.31 0.11 19.77
CA ASN A 412 32.73 0.33 20.04
C ASN A 412 33.42 1.27 19.02
N ASP A 413 32.64 1.91 18.14
CA ASP A 413 33.09 2.84 17.09
C ASP A 413 34.14 2.21 16.13
N ASP A 414 34.11 0.89 15.92
CA ASP A 414 35.08 0.16 15.10
C ASP A 414 34.63 -0.04 13.64
N GLY A 415 33.41 0.39 13.33
CA GLY A 415 32.81 0.36 12.00
C GLY A 415 32.13 -0.96 11.65
N ILE A 416 32.01 -1.91 12.57
CA ILE A 416 31.30 -3.18 12.40
C ILE A 416 30.07 -3.22 13.29
N LEU A 417 28.92 -3.46 12.67
CA LEU A 417 27.67 -3.55 13.41
C LEU A 417 27.58 -4.89 14.16
N GLU A 418 27.18 -4.82 15.42
CA GLU A 418 26.94 -5.97 16.29
C GLU A 418 25.52 -5.94 16.88
N GLY A 419 25.15 -7.02 17.59
CA GLY A 419 23.82 -7.14 18.18
C GLY A 419 22.70 -7.42 17.16
N PRO A 420 21.43 -7.16 17.52
CA PRO A 420 20.28 -7.49 16.69
C PRO A 420 20.18 -6.57 15.48
N GLN A 421 20.17 -7.16 14.28
CA GLN A 421 20.10 -6.45 13.01
C GLN A 421 18.88 -6.92 12.18
N PRO A 422 17.65 -6.43 12.49
CA PRO A 422 16.49 -6.62 11.61
C PRO A 422 16.79 -6.06 10.21
N ASN A 423 16.52 -6.85 9.18
CA ASN A 423 16.91 -6.53 7.80
C ASN A 423 15.91 -7.04 6.76
N THR A 424 16.11 -6.67 5.49
CA THR A 424 15.23 -6.97 4.34
C THR A 424 14.87 -8.46 4.14
N LEU A 425 15.59 -9.40 4.76
CA LEU A 425 15.28 -10.83 4.72
C LEU A 425 14.26 -11.24 5.80
N ASP A 426 13.45 -10.29 6.26
CA ASP A 426 12.37 -10.44 7.25
C ASP A 426 12.78 -11.16 8.54
N ALA A 427 14.04 -10.94 8.96
CA ALA A 427 14.59 -11.54 10.15
C ALA A 427 15.59 -10.64 10.86
N THR A 428 15.76 -10.89 12.16
CA THR A 428 16.84 -10.29 12.96
C THR A 428 18.04 -11.21 12.92
N TRP A 429 19.10 -10.76 12.25
CA TRP A 429 20.38 -11.46 12.25
C TRP A 429 21.26 -10.93 13.38
N TYR A 430 22.23 -11.73 13.82
CA TYR A 430 23.12 -11.40 14.93
C TYR A 430 24.59 -11.64 14.55
N GLY A 431 25.49 -10.94 15.24
CA GLY A 431 26.93 -11.03 15.04
C GLY A 431 27.43 -10.04 14.00
N GLN A 432 28.62 -10.29 13.46
CA GLN A 432 29.28 -9.39 12.51
C GLN A 432 28.85 -9.75 11.09
N ILE A 433 28.03 -8.89 10.47
CA ILE A 433 27.41 -9.14 9.17
C ILE A 433 28.03 -8.21 8.14
N SER A 434 28.80 -8.77 7.20
CA SER A 434 29.56 -8.01 6.21
C SER A 434 28.70 -7.08 5.36
N TRP A 435 27.57 -7.56 4.82
CA TRP A 435 26.75 -6.75 3.92
C TRP A 435 26.07 -5.56 4.63
N ILE A 436 25.51 -5.76 5.83
CA ILE A 436 24.88 -4.70 6.61
C ILE A 436 25.93 -3.70 7.11
N SER A 437 27.08 -4.19 7.58
CA SER A 437 28.20 -3.31 7.96
C SER A 437 28.72 -2.52 6.77
N SER A 438 28.81 -3.12 5.57
CA SER A 438 29.23 -2.40 4.35
C SER A 438 28.26 -1.27 3.99
N LEU A 439 26.95 -1.48 4.16
CA LEU A 439 25.93 -0.44 3.96
C LEU A 439 26.08 0.69 4.99
N TYR A 440 26.32 0.36 6.25
CA TYR A 440 26.61 1.33 7.30
C TYR A 440 27.85 2.18 6.96
N LEU A 441 28.94 1.56 6.51
CA LEU A 441 30.14 2.29 6.08
C LEU A 441 29.86 3.21 4.88
N ALA A 442 29.04 2.76 3.92
CA ALA A 442 28.59 3.63 2.84
C ALA A 442 27.74 4.81 3.36
N ALA A 443 26.88 4.58 4.36
CA ALA A 443 26.06 5.62 4.98
C ALA A 443 26.91 6.63 5.76
N LEU A 444 27.95 6.19 6.48
CA LEU A 444 28.94 7.09 7.12
C LEU A 444 29.67 7.93 6.07
N ARG A 445 30.11 7.31 4.97
CA ARG A 445 30.80 8.00 3.87
C ARG A 445 29.91 9.06 3.22
N ALA A 446 28.63 8.75 3.00
CA ALA A 446 27.63 9.72 2.52
C ALA A 446 27.37 10.82 3.55
N GLY A 447 27.28 10.45 4.84
CA GLY A 447 27.14 11.36 5.96
C GLY A 447 28.27 12.39 6.03
N GLN A 448 29.52 12.00 5.73
CA GLN A 448 30.64 12.93 5.65
C GLN A 448 30.49 13.97 4.54
N GLU A 449 30.02 13.57 3.36
CA GLU A 449 29.78 14.52 2.26
C GLU A 449 28.63 15.47 2.60
N MET A 450 27.50 14.92 3.06
CA MET A 450 26.36 15.73 3.49
C MET A 450 26.73 16.71 4.62
N ALA A 451 27.54 16.28 5.59
CA ALA A 451 28.00 17.14 6.67
C ALA A 451 28.86 18.30 6.16
N ARG A 452 29.76 18.05 5.19
CA ARG A 452 30.58 19.09 4.56
C ARG A 452 29.71 20.09 3.80
N ASP A 453 28.77 19.60 2.99
CA ASP A 453 27.84 20.44 2.22
C ASP A 453 26.99 21.34 3.15
N MET A 454 26.62 20.83 4.32
CA MET A 454 25.85 21.58 5.32
C MET A 454 26.70 22.43 6.27
N GLY A 455 28.03 22.47 6.09
CA GLY A 455 28.96 23.21 6.95
C GLY A 455 29.16 22.62 8.35
N ASP A 456 28.75 21.37 8.58
CA ASP A 456 28.91 20.63 9.83
C ASP A 456 30.24 19.83 9.85
N GLY A 457 31.36 20.56 9.74
CA GLY A 457 32.70 19.96 9.69
C GLY A 457 33.03 19.11 10.92
N ALA A 458 32.57 19.51 12.10
CA ALA A 458 32.79 18.75 13.34
C ALA A 458 32.13 17.36 13.29
N PHE A 459 30.93 17.26 12.71
CA PHE A 459 30.30 15.96 12.51
C PHE A 459 31.04 15.14 11.43
N ALA A 460 31.44 15.75 10.32
CA ALA A 460 32.23 15.07 9.29
C ALA A 460 33.54 14.45 9.86
N ASP A 461 34.21 15.19 10.74
CA ASP A 461 35.44 14.76 11.41
C ASP A 461 35.19 13.63 12.42
N ARG A 462 34.04 13.65 13.12
CA ARG A 462 33.61 12.55 14.00
C ARG A 462 33.42 11.24 13.24
N LEU A 463 32.85 11.28 12.04
CA LEU A 463 32.58 10.06 11.25
C LEU A 463 33.87 9.44 10.69
N ARG A 464 34.94 10.22 10.53
CA ARG A 464 36.18 9.80 9.86
C ARG A 464 36.90 8.64 10.53
N PRO A 465 37.24 8.68 11.83
CA PRO A 465 37.93 7.57 12.48
C PRO A 465 37.10 6.27 12.47
N ILE A 466 35.79 6.36 12.61
CA ILE A 466 34.86 5.20 12.58
C ILE A 466 34.90 4.56 11.19
N LEU A 467 34.73 5.37 10.14
CA LEU A 467 34.80 4.88 8.76
C LEU A 467 36.16 4.23 8.49
N ASP A 468 37.26 4.92 8.82
CA ASP A 468 38.61 4.39 8.60
C ASP A 468 38.86 3.06 9.33
N ALA A 469 38.32 2.89 10.55
CA ALA A 469 38.36 1.64 11.30
C ALA A 469 37.54 0.55 10.61
N GLY A 470 36.30 0.84 10.25
CA GLY A 470 35.41 -0.09 9.59
C GLY A 470 35.92 -0.60 8.25
N LEU A 471 36.51 0.28 7.43
CA LEU A 471 37.13 -0.12 6.16
C LEU A 471 38.30 -1.10 6.34
N ARG A 472 38.98 -1.09 7.50
CA ARG A 472 40.00 -2.07 7.83
C ARG A 472 39.39 -3.34 8.43
N ASN A 473 38.45 -3.17 9.36
CA ASN A 473 37.89 -4.27 10.15
C ASN A 473 36.98 -5.17 9.32
N ILE A 474 36.28 -4.64 8.31
CA ILE A 474 35.41 -5.43 7.45
C ILE A 474 36.18 -6.49 6.65
N GLU A 475 37.48 -6.27 6.42
CA GLU A 475 38.35 -7.23 5.75
C GLU A 475 38.62 -8.50 6.60
N SER A 476 38.40 -8.43 7.92
CA SER A 476 38.43 -9.64 8.77
C SER A 476 37.28 -10.61 8.48
N LEU A 477 36.21 -10.12 7.82
CA LEU A 477 35.07 -10.92 7.39
C LEU A 477 35.26 -11.53 6.00
N PHE A 478 36.41 -11.30 5.34
CA PHE A 478 36.75 -11.95 4.08
C PHE A 478 37.40 -13.30 4.36
N ASN A 479 36.81 -14.40 3.87
CA ASN A 479 37.28 -15.75 4.16
C ASN A 479 38.42 -16.24 3.23
N GLY A 480 38.89 -15.38 2.32
CA GLY A 480 39.85 -15.73 1.27
C GLY A 480 39.22 -15.79 -0.13
N GLU A 481 37.90 -15.95 -0.23
CA GLU A 481 37.16 -15.97 -1.50
C GLU A 481 36.03 -14.93 -1.52
N TYR A 482 35.24 -14.84 -0.45
CA TYR A 482 34.07 -13.98 -0.32
C TYR A 482 33.88 -13.49 1.12
N TYR A 483 32.99 -12.52 1.34
CA TYR A 483 32.69 -11.98 2.66
C TYR A 483 31.59 -12.80 3.36
N ILE A 484 31.75 -13.03 4.66
CA ILE A 484 30.87 -13.89 5.48
C ILE A 484 30.14 -13.10 6.57
N GLN A 485 29.31 -13.81 7.33
CA GLN A 485 28.83 -13.41 8.64
C GLN A 485 29.53 -14.24 9.71
N VAL A 486 30.09 -13.58 10.73
CA VAL A 486 30.55 -14.25 11.95
C VAL A 486 29.42 -14.20 12.96
N GLY A 487 28.87 -15.36 13.30
CA GLY A 487 27.71 -15.47 14.19
C GLY A 487 28.00 -15.05 15.63
N ASP A 488 26.98 -14.52 16.31
CA ASP A 488 27.04 -14.23 17.75
C ASP A 488 26.92 -15.54 18.57
N PRO A 489 27.93 -15.90 19.39
CA PRO A 489 27.88 -17.09 20.24
C PRO A 489 26.71 -17.11 21.23
N ALA A 490 26.14 -15.95 21.60
CA ALA A 490 24.96 -15.86 22.45
C ALA A 490 23.65 -16.23 21.71
N HIS A 491 23.70 -16.26 20.37
CA HIS A 491 22.55 -16.52 19.50
C HIS A 491 22.85 -17.59 18.44
N PRO A 492 23.28 -18.81 18.83
CA PRO A 492 23.86 -19.79 17.90
C PRO A 492 22.86 -20.42 16.91
N ASN A 493 21.56 -20.32 17.18
CA ASN A 493 20.48 -20.93 16.39
C ASN A 493 19.65 -19.90 15.60
N GLN A 494 20.13 -18.65 15.49
CA GLN A 494 19.41 -17.63 14.73
C GLN A 494 19.59 -17.82 13.22
N VAL A 495 18.70 -17.24 12.44
CA VAL A 495 18.84 -17.23 10.98
C VAL A 495 19.96 -16.26 10.57
N GLY A 496 20.73 -16.64 9.55
CA GLY A 496 21.89 -15.91 9.08
C GLY A 496 22.53 -16.56 7.85
N ALA A 497 23.39 -15.84 7.16
CA ALA A 497 24.22 -16.39 6.08
C ALA A 497 25.39 -17.22 6.62
N TYR A 498 25.94 -16.85 7.79
CA TYR A 498 27.14 -17.46 8.37
C TYR A 498 28.27 -17.59 7.34
N SER A 499 28.76 -18.81 7.08
CA SER A 499 29.78 -19.10 6.08
C SER A 499 29.25 -19.20 4.64
N GLY A 500 27.95 -19.00 4.42
CA GLY A 500 27.33 -18.99 3.09
C GLY A 500 27.72 -17.75 2.29
N CYS A 501 27.89 -17.92 0.97
CA CYS A 501 28.13 -16.83 0.03
C CYS A 501 26.83 -16.06 -0.22
N HIS A 502 26.65 -14.93 0.47
CA HIS A 502 25.43 -14.13 0.35
C HIS A 502 25.48 -13.20 -0.86
N ILE A 503 24.37 -13.07 -1.60
CA ILE A 503 24.33 -12.31 -2.86
C ILE A 503 24.62 -10.81 -2.65
N ASP A 504 24.21 -10.24 -1.51
CA ASP A 504 24.39 -8.82 -1.20
C ASP A 504 25.68 -8.53 -0.41
N GLN A 505 26.62 -9.48 -0.30
CA GLN A 505 27.85 -9.36 0.49
C GLN A 505 28.72 -8.11 0.25
N VAL A 506 28.58 -7.44 -0.90
CA VAL A 506 29.28 -6.19 -1.26
C VAL A 506 28.31 -5.04 -1.56
N PHE A 507 27.10 -5.08 -1.01
CA PHE A 507 26.03 -4.13 -1.32
C PHE A 507 26.39 -2.68 -0.96
N GLY A 508 27.08 -2.45 0.15
CA GLY A 508 27.59 -1.11 0.50
C GLY A 508 28.52 -0.52 -0.57
N GLN A 509 29.41 -1.33 -1.15
CA GLN A 509 30.28 -0.89 -2.24
C GLN A 509 29.47 -0.61 -3.53
N SER A 510 28.46 -1.42 -3.83
CA SER A 510 27.55 -1.17 -4.95
C SER A 510 26.83 0.18 -4.78
N TYR A 511 26.28 0.44 -3.59
CA TYR A 511 25.60 1.68 -3.28
C TYR A 511 26.54 2.90 -3.32
N ALA A 512 27.76 2.78 -2.79
CA ALA A 512 28.76 3.84 -2.85
C ALA A 512 29.05 4.27 -4.30
N PHE A 513 29.10 3.33 -5.25
CA PHE A 513 29.23 3.68 -6.67
C PHE A 513 28.01 4.37 -7.26
N GLN A 514 26.79 4.00 -6.86
CA GLN A 514 25.56 4.68 -7.30
C GLN A 514 25.53 6.17 -6.90
N LEU A 515 26.22 6.51 -5.80
CA LEU A 515 26.30 7.87 -5.24
C LEU A 515 27.60 8.61 -5.56
N GLY A 516 28.48 8.01 -6.39
CA GLY A 516 29.76 8.61 -6.72
C GLY A 516 30.73 8.76 -5.53
N LEU A 517 30.55 7.98 -4.46
CA LEU A 517 31.38 8.03 -3.25
C LEU A 517 32.73 7.31 -3.39
N GLY A 518 32.94 6.64 -4.52
CA GLY A 518 34.16 5.91 -4.84
C GLY A 518 34.23 4.53 -4.18
N ARG A 519 35.46 4.02 -4.07
CA ARG A 519 35.72 2.70 -3.49
C ARG A 519 35.86 2.81 -1.97
N ILE A 520 35.08 2.02 -1.25
CA ILE A 520 35.09 1.92 0.21
C ILE A 520 35.60 0.55 0.71
N MET A 521 35.56 -0.49 -0.11
CA MET A 521 36.06 -1.83 0.25
C MET A 521 37.25 -2.24 -0.62
N ASN A 522 38.05 -3.22 -0.17
CA ASN A 522 39.20 -3.71 -0.93
C ASN A 522 38.80 -4.18 -2.35
N ARG A 523 39.50 -3.67 -3.37
CA ARG A 523 39.19 -3.97 -4.78
C ARG A 523 39.32 -5.46 -5.11
N GLU A 524 40.39 -6.09 -4.68
CA GLU A 524 40.69 -7.48 -5.03
C GLU A 524 39.69 -8.41 -4.35
N HIS A 525 39.39 -8.17 -3.09
CA HIS A 525 38.42 -8.95 -2.33
C HIS A 525 36.99 -8.78 -2.88
N VAL A 526 36.55 -7.56 -3.20
CA VAL A 526 35.25 -7.32 -3.84
C VAL A 526 35.14 -8.05 -5.19
N LEU A 527 36.20 -8.03 -6.01
CA LEU A 527 36.20 -8.73 -7.29
C LEU A 527 36.22 -10.26 -7.12
N SER A 528 36.87 -10.76 -6.08
CA SER A 528 36.83 -12.18 -5.71
C SER A 528 35.42 -12.57 -5.29
N ALA A 529 34.82 -11.84 -4.34
CA ALA A 529 33.47 -12.04 -3.85
C ALA A 529 32.40 -12.07 -4.96
N LEU A 530 32.51 -11.18 -5.95
CA LEU A 530 31.58 -11.13 -7.10
C LEU A 530 31.74 -12.30 -8.08
N ARG A 531 32.84 -13.06 -8.01
CA ARG A 531 33.11 -14.24 -8.85
C ARG A 531 32.75 -15.56 -8.15
N SER A 532 32.58 -15.53 -6.83
CA SER A 532 32.31 -16.69 -5.97
C SER A 532 30.90 -17.27 -6.13
#